data_AF-A0A6M3JVA2-F1
#
_entry.id   AF-A0A6M3JVA2-F1
#
_cell.length_a   1.000
_cell.length_b   1.000
_cell.length_c   1.000
_cell.angle_alpha   90.00
_cell.angle_beta   90.00
_cell.angle_gamma   90.00
#
_symmetry.space_group_name_H-M   'P 1'
#
loop_
_entity.id
_entity.type
_entity.pdbx_description
1 polymer ?
#
loop_
_entity_poly.entity_id
_entity_poly.type
_entity_poly.pdbx_seq_one_letter_code
_entity_poly.pdbx_strand_id
1 'polypeptide(L)' 'MTQTWFGSPPDLCELCKEPFASVFYDARINHAPPHLRGKWALLCRKCFIATEGRLGLNYGQEYDLQTLKKLRG' A
#
# COMPACT_ATOMS: atom_id res chain seq x y z
N MET A 1 15.05 -4.72 -13.61
CA MET A 1 15.26 -3.40 -12.96
C MET A 1 14.72 -3.49 -11.55
N THR A 2 15.47 -3.07 -10.53
CA THR A 2 14.93 -2.91 -9.17
C THR A 2 13.97 -1.73 -9.14
N GLN A 3 12.70 -1.99 -8.83
CA GLN A 3 11.74 -0.91 -8.55
C GLN A 3 11.95 -0.43 -7.10
N THR A 4 12.18 0.87 -6.96
CA THR A 4 12.40 1.57 -5.69
C THR A 4 11.36 2.68 -5.58
N TRP A 5 10.85 2.90 -4.39
CA TRP A 5 9.98 4.04 -4.09
C TRP A 5 10.80 5.33 -4.05
N PHE A 6 10.38 6.33 -4.83
CA PHE A 6 11.10 7.62 -4.97
C PHE A 6 10.61 8.72 -4.03
N GLY A 7 9.49 8.52 -3.33
CA GLY A 7 9.01 9.44 -2.31
C GLY A 7 9.71 9.22 -0.96
N SER A 8 9.44 10.11 -0.01
CA SER A 8 9.77 9.84 1.40
C SER A 8 9.12 8.54 1.88
N PRO A 9 9.70 7.85 2.89
CA PRO A 9 8.98 6.80 3.62
C PRO A 9 7.67 7.37 4.18
N PRO A 10 6.53 6.70 3.99
CA PRO A 10 5.26 7.18 4.53
C PRO A 10 5.14 6.87 6.02
N ASP A 11 4.67 7.83 6.82
CA ASP A 11 4.55 7.65 8.27
C ASP A 11 3.31 6.84 8.68
N LEU A 12 2.15 7.16 8.09
CA LEU A 12 0.83 6.66 8.50
C LEU A 12 0.03 6.08 7.32
N CYS A 13 -0.67 4.98 7.56
CA CYS A 13 -1.61 4.40 6.62
C CYS A 13 -2.70 5.39 6.24
N GLU A 14 -2.92 5.64 4.95
CA GLU A 14 -3.89 6.64 4.51
C GLU A 14 -5.34 6.27 4.83
N LEU A 15 -5.63 4.99 5.08
CA LEU A 15 -6.96 4.49 5.44
C LEU A 15 -7.23 4.49 6.96
N CYS A 16 -6.43 3.77 7.76
CA CYS A 16 -6.67 3.65 9.21
C CYS A 16 -5.93 4.69 10.07
N LYS A 17 -5.01 5.45 9.48
CA LYS A 17 -4.11 6.40 10.18
C LYS A 17 -3.19 5.80 11.24
N GLU A 18 -3.11 4.47 11.36
CA GLU A 18 -2.06 3.80 12.14
C GLU A 18 -0.70 3.90 11.44
N PRO A 19 0.42 3.98 12.19
CA PRO A 19 1.76 3.95 11.62
C PRO A 19 2.10 2.61 10.94
N PHE A 20 3.00 2.65 9.96
CA PHE A 20 3.55 1.44 9.34
C PHE A 20 4.55 0.74 10.26
N ALA A 21 4.57 -0.59 10.24
CA ALA A 21 5.47 -1.38 11.09
C ALA A 21 6.82 -1.67 10.40
N SER A 22 6.79 -2.21 9.18
CA SER A 22 7.98 -2.62 8.42
C SER A 22 7.79 -2.54 6.91
N VAL A 23 6.55 -2.66 6.44
CA VAL A 23 6.20 -2.58 5.01
C VAL A 23 4.99 -1.67 4.80
N PHE A 24 4.93 -1.06 3.62
CA PHE A 24 3.75 -0.34 3.12
C PHE A 24 3.34 -0.87 1.76
N TYR A 25 2.07 -0.67 1.40
CA TYR A 25 1.49 -1.11 0.14
C TYR A 25 0.98 0.11 -0.62
N ASP A 26 1.55 0.39 -1.79
CA ASP A 26 0.92 1.31 -2.75
C ASP A 26 -0.13 0.52 -3.54
N ALA A 27 -1.41 0.76 -3.28
CA ALA A 27 -2.48 -0.10 -3.78
C ALA A 27 -3.79 0.64 -4.06
N ARG A 28 -4.57 0.09 -4.99
CA ARG A 28 -5.93 0.56 -5.27
C ARG A 28 -6.92 -0.02 -4.26
N ILE A 29 -7.69 0.88 -3.63
CA ILE A 29 -8.75 0.54 -2.70
C ILE A 29 -9.95 -0.02 -3.47
N ASN A 30 -10.09 -1.35 -3.54
CA ASN A 30 -11.20 -1.99 -4.27
C ASN A 30 -12.47 -2.11 -3.39
N HIS A 31 -12.31 -2.51 -2.13
CA HIS A 31 -13.42 -2.71 -1.19
C HIS A 31 -13.39 -1.67 -0.06
N ALA A 32 -14.16 -0.59 -0.24
CA ALA A 32 -14.33 0.50 0.71
C ALA A 32 -15.63 1.28 0.44
N PRO A 33 -16.00 2.26 1.29
CA PRO A 33 -17.08 3.20 1.03
C PRO A 33 -16.92 3.94 -0.32
N PRO A 34 -18.02 4.40 -0.95
CA PRO A 34 -17.99 4.94 -2.32
C PRO A 34 -17.00 6.11 -2.53
N HIS A 35 -16.75 6.92 -1.50
CA HIS A 35 -15.83 8.06 -1.58
C HIS A 35 -14.33 7.68 -1.51
N LEU A 36 -14.00 6.42 -1.20
CA LEU A 36 -12.63 5.87 -1.20
C LEU A 36 -12.41 4.81 -2.28
N ARG A 37 -13.48 4.13 -2.70
CA ARG A 37 -13.42 3.06 -3.71
C ARG A 37 -12.78 3.55 -5.02
N GLY A 38 -11.83 2.78 -5.53
CA GLY A 38 -11.14 3.03 -6.79
C GLY A 38 -9.98 4.03 -6.70
N LYS A 39 -9.69 4.62 -5.54
CA LYS A 39 -8.52 5.48 -5.31
C LYS A 39 -7.27 4.64 -5.03
N TRP A 40 -6.10 5.16 -5.41
CA TRP A 40 -4.81 4.66 -4.92
C TRP A 40 -4.51 5.26 -3.55
N ALA A 41 -3.84 4.48 -2.70
CA ALA A 41 -3.47 4.88 -1.36
C ALA A 41 -2.30 4.03 -0.81
N LEU A 42 -1.57 4.60 0.14
CA LEU A 42 -0.55 3.91 0.93
C LEU A 42 -1.19 3.22 2.13
N LEU A 43 -1.30 1.90 2.05
CA LEU A 43 -2.02 1.05 3.00
C LEU A 43 -1.07 0.24 3.87
N CYS A 44 -1.36 0.11 5.17
CA CYS A 44 -0.71 -0.90 6.00
C CYS A 44 -1.23 -2.30 5.65
N ARG A 45 -0.52 -3.35 6.09
CA ARG A 45 -0.90 -4.75 5.80
C ARG A 45 -2.35 -5.10 6.15
N LYS A 46 -2.86 -4.58 7.29
CA LYS A 46 -4.26 -4.79 7.71
C LYS A 46 -5.24 -4.21 6.68
N CYS A 47 -5.05 -2.94 6.32
CA CYS A 47 -5.90 -2.23 5.37
C CYS A 47 -5.81 -2.82 3.97
N PHE A 48 -4.60 -3.16 3.50
CA PHE A 48 -4.37 -3.79 2.21
C PHE A 48 -5.16 -5.10 2.02
N ILE A 49 -5.19 -5.95 3.05
CA ILE A 49 -5.99 -7.17 3.09
C ILE A 49 -7.49 -6.82 3.13
N ALA A 50 -7.90 -5.90 4.01
CA ALA A 50 -9.30 -5.53 4.21
C ALA A 50 -9.95 -4.88 2.97
N THR A 51 -9.18 -4.13 2.16
CA THR A 51 -9.68 -3.48 0.93
C THR A 51 -9.55 -4.34 -0.32
N GLU A 52 -9.11 -5.59 -0.19
CA GLU A 52 -8.78 -6.49 -1.29
C GLU A 52 -7.85 -5.83 -2.35
N GLY A 53 -6.72 -5.26 -1.90
CA GLY A 53 -5.72 -4.60 -2.77
C GLY A 53 -4.90 -5.53 -3.68
N ARG A 54 -5.48 -6.67 -4.08
CA ARG A 54 -4.84 -7.94 -4.50
C ARG A 54 -3.48 -7.83 -5.21
N LEU A 55 -2.52 -8.58 -4.66
CA LEU A 55 -1.28 -9.02 -5.33
C LEU A 55 -1.64 -10.11 -6.35
N GLY A 56 -1.55 -9.78 -7.64
CA GLY A 56 -1.96 -10.61 -8.77
C GLY A 56 -2.97 -9.90 -9.68
N LEU A 57 -2.59 -9.70 -10.94
CA LEU A 57 -3.43 -9.25 -12.07
C LEU A 57 -4.34 -8.00 -11.87
N ASN A 58 -3.93 -6.87 -11.29
CA ASN A 58 -2.84 -6.59 -10.35
C ASN A 58 -3.04 -5.16 -9.80
N TYR A 59 -3.20 -4.98 -8.48
CA TYR A 59 -3.61 -3.68 -7.93
C TYR A 59 -2.83 -3.21 -6.69
N GLY A 60 -1.66 -3.79 -6.39
CA GLY A 60 -0.81 -3.29 -5.32
C GLY A 60 0.66 -3.70 -5.42
N GLN A 61 1.53 -2.85 -4.88
CA GLN A 61 2.97 -3.06 -4.77
C GLN A 61 3.39 -2.95 -3.31
N GLU A 62 4.12 -3.96 -2.81
CA GLU A 62 4.64 -3.96 -1.44
C GLU A 62 6.08 -3.42 -1.43
N TYR A 63 6.35 -2.51 -0.50
CA TYR A 63 7.65 -1.89 -0.29
C TYR A 63 8.12 -2.07 1.14
N ASP A 64 9.42 -2.27 1.30
CA ASP A 64 10.09 -2.19 2.59
C ASP A 64 10.21 -0.73 3.05
N LEU A 65 9.81 -0.45 4.30
CA LEU A 65 9.71 0.92 4.83
C LEU A 65 11.08 1.58 5.05
N GLN A 66 12.13 0.78 5.32
CA GLN A 66 13.46 1.30 5.66
C GLN A 66 14.34 1.50 4.41
N THR A 67 14.27 0.55 3.47
CA THR A 67 15.11 0.53 2.26
C THR A 67 14.39 1.06 1.02
N LEU A 68 13.08 1.27 1.10
CA LEU A 68 12.21 1.73 0.00
C LEU A 68 12.23 0.82 -1.25
N LYS A 69 12.74 -0.40 -1.11
CA LYS A 69 12.79 -1.39 -2.20
C LYS A 69 11.47 -2.12 -2.31
N LYS A 70 11.01 -2.33 -3.55
CA LYS A 70 9.85 -3.19 -3.81
C LYS A 70 10.17 -4.64 -3.44
N LEU A 71 9.31 -5.24 -2.62
CA LEU A 71 9.39 -6.64 -2.18
C LEU A 71 8.58 -7.56 -3.09
N ARG A 72 7.39 -7.12 -3.54
CA ARG A 72 6.49 -7.88 -4.44
C ARG A 72 5.45 -7.00 -5.14
N GLY A 73 4.94 -7.47 -6.27
CA GLY A 73 3.92 -6.80 -7.10
C GLY A 73 4.14 -7.06 -8.58
#